data_AF-A0A7G2TB63-F1
#
_entry.id   AF-A0A7G2TB63-F1
#
_cell.length_a   1.000
_cell.length_b   1.000
_cell.length_c   1.000
_cell.angle_alpha   90.00
_cell.angle_beta   90.00
_cell.angle_gamma   90.00
#
_symmetry.space_group_name_H-M   'P 1'
#
loop_
_entity.id
_entity.type
_entity.pdbx_description
1 polymer ?
#
loop_
_entity_poly.entity_id
_entity_poly.type
_entity_poly.pdbx_seq_one_letter_code
_entity_poly.pdbx_strand_id
1 'polypeptide(L)'
;MRKILYLALAFTLLISCKQNTSKTPASNFPISVGCYGYSDENSNITFQVTRVDPIVQGTLIYNYAEKDRNSGSFSGSIDQNIILGTYTFISEGIESTRQVAFKIDGDQLIEGFGEVTSSGKMMAFKNASDLNYNGDITLTKNQCAN
;
A
#
# COMPACT_ATOMS: atom_id res chain seq x y z
N MET A 1 74.59 -36.15 -9.75
CA MET A 1 73.58 -35.70 -10.72
C MET A 1 72.47 -36.73 -10.83
N ARG A 2 71.27 -36.43 -10.31
CA ARG A 2 69.99 -37.01 -10.78
C ARG A 2 68.86 -36.16 -10.23
N LYS A 3 68.06 -35.63 -11.15
CA LYS A 3 66.95 -34.71 -10.96
C LYS A 3 65.79 -35.46 -10.32
N ILE A 4 65.12 -34.88 -9.32
CA ILE A 4 63.73 -35.25 -9.03
C ILE A 4 62.93 -33.97 -8.77
N LEU A 5 62.08 -33.69 -9.75
CA LEU A 5 61.03 -32.70 -9.77
C LEU A 5 59.81 -33.33 -9.09
N TYR A 6 59.25 -32.68 -8.07
CA TYR A 6 57.88 -33.00 -7.64
C TYR A 6 57.01 -31.75 -7.68
N LEU A 7 55.98 -31.89 -8.49
CA LEU A 7 54.99 -30.96 -8.94
C LEU A 7 53.67 -31.31 -8.23
N ALA A 8 52.97 -30.28 -7.76
CA ALA A 8 51.53 -30.26 -7.44
C ALA A 8 51.07 -31.14 -6.24
N LEU A 9 49.97 -30.86 -5.54
CA LEU A 9 48.74 -30.20 -5.95
C LEU A 9 48.03 -29.68 -4.68
N ALA A 10 47.86 -28.37 -4.53
CA ALA A 10 47.00 -27.81 -3.51
C ALA A 10 45.55 -27.95 -3.96
N PHE A 11 44.78 -28.81 -3.31
CA PHE A 11 43.36 -29.00 -3.58
C PHE A 11 42.56 -27.92 -2.84
N THR A 12 42.36 -26.77 -3.47
CA THR A 12 41.43 -25.75 -2.97
C THR A 12 40.00 -26.18 -3.28
N LEU A 13 39.28 -26.68 -2.27
CA LEU A 13 37.83 -26.86 -2.34
C LEU A 13 37.17 -25.48 -2.45
N LEU A 14 36.89 -25.06 -3.68
CA LEU A 14 35.94 -23.98 -3.94
C LEU A 14 34.53 -24.54 -3.75
N ILE A 15 33.99 -24.39 -2.54
CA ILE A 15 32.56 -24.58 -2.28
C ILE A 15 31.83 -23.45 -2.99
N SER A 16 31.44 -23.70 -4.24
CA SER A 16 30.50 -22.86 -4.97
C SER A 16 29.12 -23.04 -4.36
N CYS A 17 28.76 -22.15 -3.45
CA CYS A 17 27.36 -21.96 -3.09
C CYS A 17 26.63 -21.49 -4.35
N LYS A 18 25.96 -22.41 -5.05
CA LYS A 18 24.81 -22.07 -5.89
C LYS A 18 23.77 -21.45 -4.98
N GLN A 19 23.79 -20.13 -4.88
CA GLN A 19 22.65 -19.39 -4.37
C GLN A 19 21.53 -19.61 -5.39
N ASN A 20 20.68 -20.58 -5.10
CA ASN A 20 19.37 -20.69 -5.73
C ASN A 20 18.62 -19.43 -5.29
N THR A 21 18.73 -18.37 -6.09
CA THR A 21 17.79 -17.26 -6.04
C THR A 21 16.45 -17.87 -6.42
N SER A 22 15.69 -18.30 -5.41
CA SER A 22 14.27 -18.51 -5.57
C SER A 22 13.74 -17.18 -6.08
N LYS A 23 13.49 -17.12 -7.39
CA LYS A 23 12.72 -16.04 -7.97
C LYS A 23 11.34 -16.20 -7.36
N THR A 24 11.09 -15.48 -6.28
CA THR A 24 9.72 -15.21 -5.84
C THR A 24 8.95 -14.80 -7.09
N PRO A 25 7.84 -15.48 -7.44
CA PRO A 25 7.04 -15.05 -8.57
C PRO A 25 6.71 -13.58 -8.34
N ALA A 26 7.01 -12.73 -9.33
CA ALA A 26 6.62 -11.32 -9.27
C ALA A 26 5.11 -11.29 -9.05
N SER A 27 4.69 -11.02 -7.82
CA SER A 27 3.29 -10.93 -7.47
C SER A 27 2.76 -9.71 -8.20
N ASN A 28 2.01 -9.95 -9.27
CA ASN A 28 1.44 -8.91 -10.09
C ASN A 28 0.19 -8.39 -9.36
N PHE A 29 0.41 -7.53 -8.36
CA PHE A 29 -0.68 -6.91 -7.63
C PHE A 29 -1.47 -5.97 -8.56
N PRO A 30 -2.80 -5.88 -8.41
CA PRO A 30 -3.65 -5.05 -9.27
C PRO A 30 -3.40 -3.54 -9.13
N ILE A 31 -2.58 -3.12 -8.16
CA ILE A 31 -2.16 -1.75 -7.89
C ILE A 31 -0.63 -1.70 -7.78
N SER A 32 -0.02 -0.56 -8.16
CA SER A 32 1.41 -0.32 -7.94
C SER A 32 1.68 0.71 -6.85
N VAL A 33 2.88 0.68 -6.28
CA VAL A 33 3.47 1.82 -5.55
C VAL A 33 3.38 3.08 -6.41
N GLY A 34 3.09 4.21 -5.79
CA GLY A 34 2.89 5.48 -6.49
C GLY A 34 2.00 6.44 -5.72
N CYS A 35 1.77 7.60 -6.33
CA CYS A 35 0.89 8.62 -5.79
C CYS A 35 -0.45 8.55 -6.51
N TYR A 36 -1.56 8.48 -5.78
CA TYR A 36 -2.91 8.52 -6.34
C TYR A 36 -3.63 9.72 -5.76
N GLY A 37 -4.26 10.54 -6.60
CA GLY A 37 -4.85 11.79 -6.16
C GLY A 37 -6.21 12.10 -6.76
N TYR A 38 -7.00 12.81 -5.99
CA TYR A 38 -8.30 13.36 -6.34
C TYR A 38 -8.32 14.84 -5.95
N SER A 39 -8.85 15.68 -6.82
CA SER A 39 -9.04 17.11 -6.58
C SER A 39 -10.35 17.57 -7.19
N ASP A 40 -11.15 18.29 -6.41
CA ASP A 40 -12.31 19.07 -6.88
C ASP A 40 -12.23 20.51 -6.34
N GLU A 41 -13.28 21.31 -6.51
CA GLU A 41 -13.32 22.71 -6.04
C GLU A 41 -13.14 22.84 -4.51
N ASN A 42 -13.50 21.81 -3.75
CA ASN A 42 -13.58 21.84 -2.30
C ASN A 42 -12.61 20.87 -1.63
N SER A 43 -12.00 19.93 -2.33
CA SER A 43 -11.34 18.79 -1.72
C SER A 43 -10.08 18.39 -2.46
N ASN A 44 -9.05 18.03 -1.71
CA ASN A 44 -7.85 17.38 -2.23
C ASN A 44 -7.57 16.12 -1.40
N ILE A 45 -7.51 14.98 -2.05
CA ILE A 45 -7.24 13.69 -1.41
C ILE A 45 -6.02 13.07 -2.09
N THR A 46 -5.03 12.68 -1.29
CA THR A 46 -3.80 12.07 -1.77
C THR A 46 -3.54 10.77 -1.03
N PHE A 47 -3.34 9.68 -1.77
CA PHE A 47 -2.84 8.42 -1.26
C PHE A 47 -1.45 8.13 -1.83
N GLN A 48 -0.42 8.30 -1.01
CA GLN A 48 0.94 7.90 -1.33
C GLN A 48 1.14 6.44 -0.94
N VAL A 49 0.96 5.53 -1.90
CA VAL A 49 1.18 4.09 -1.72
C VAL A 49 2.69 3.84 -1.76
N THR A 50 3.26 3.34 -0.65
CA THR A 50 4.70 3.11 -0.49
C THR A 50 5.08 1.63 -0.53
N ARG A 51 4.12 0.74 -0.29
CA ARG A 51 4.31 -0.72 -0.34
C ARG A 51 3.08 -1.40 -0.89
N VAL A 52 3.32 -2.37 -1.77
CA VAL A 52 2.34 -3.36 -2.21
C VAL A 52 3.05 -4.71 -2.19
N ASP A 53 2.87 -5.49 -1.12
CA ASP A 53 3.18 -6.95 -0.94
C ASP A 53 3.43 -7.28 0.55
N PRO A 54 2.67 -8.16 1.23
CA PRO A 54 1.35 -8.74 0.89
C PRO A 54 0.18 -7.81 1.28
N ILE A 55 0.53 -6.62 1.76
CA ILE A 55 -0.36 -5.58 2.25
C ILE A 55 -0.09 -4.30 1.47
N VAL A 56 -1.11 -3.45 1.37
CA VAL A 56 -1.00 -2.09 0.84
C VAL A 56 -0.73 -1.16 2.01
N GLN A 57 0.37 -0.42 1.96
CA GLN A 57 0.70 0.60 2.94
C GLN A 57 1.01 1.93 2.28
N GLY A 58 0.75 3.01 3.01
CA GLY A 58 1.04 4.34 2.52
C GLY A 58 0.61 5.44 3.48
N THR A 59 0.70 6.67 2.99
CA THR A 59 0.17 7.86 3.67
C THR A 59 -1.08 8.33 2.96
N LEU A 60 -2.16 8.50 3.70
CA LEU A 60 -3.45 8.98 3.18
C LEU A 60 -3.77 10.35 3.78
N ILE A 61 -4.09 11.29 2.91
CA ILE A 61 -4.32 12.69 3.24
C ILE A 61 -5.69 13.07 2.72
N TYR A 62 -6.56 13.53 3.61
CA TYR A 62 -7.83 14.17 3.28
C TYR A 62 -7.75 15.64 3.60
N ASN A 63 -7.93 16.49 2.60
CA ASN A 63 -7.97 17.94 2.74
C ASN A 63 -9.29 18.45 2.18
N TYR A 64 -10.33 18.46 3.02
CA TYR A 64 -11.64 19.01 2.68
C TYR A 64 -11.69 20.50 3.03
N ALA A 65 -12.33 21.30 2.20
CA ALA A 65 -12.58 22.71 2.45
C ALA A 65 -13.33 22.86 3.77
N GLU A 66 -13.00 23.91 4.51
CA GLU A 66 -13.63 24.24 5.80
C GLU A 66 -13.45 23.18 6.89
N LYS A 67 -12.60 22.17 6.67
CA LYS A 67 -12.21 21.17 7.67
C LYS A 67 -10.70 21.21 7.89
N ASP A 68 -10.28 20.72 9.04
CA ASP A 68 -8.86 20.50 9.29
C ASP A 68 -8.33 19.37 8.41
N ARG A 69 -7.18 19.61 7.79
CA ARG A 69 -6.47 18.61 7.01
C ARG A 69 -6.12 17.41 7.88
N ASN A 70 -6.57 16.23 7.48
CA ASN A 70 -6.22 14.97 8.13
C ASN A 70 -5.16 14.23 7.32
N SER A 71 -4.07 13.85 7.99
CA SER A 71 -2.97 13.09 7.41
C SER A 71 -2.62 11.94 8.33
N GLY A 72 -2.40 10.75 7.77
CA GLY A 72 -2.20 9.56 8.58
C GLY A 72 -1.68 8.38 7.77
N SER A 73 -1.36 7.29 8.48
CA SER A 73 -0.92 6.05 7.87
C SER A 73 -2.11 5.22 7.43
N PHE A 74 -1.95 4.48 6.33
CA PHE A 74 -2.91 3.49 5.87
C PHE A 74 -2.22 2.12 5.79
N SER A 75 -2.92 1.08 6.24
CA SER A 75 -2.52 -0.31 6.07
C SER A 75 -3.74 -1.18 5.78
N GLY A 76 -3.73 -1.91 4.67
CA GLY A 76 -4.85 -2.74 4.23
C GLY A 76 -4.44 -3.97 3.43
N SER A 77 -5.38 -4.89 3.25
CA SER A 77 -5.23 -6.07 2.39
C SER A 77 -5.97 -5.87 1.07
N ILE A 78 -5.50 -6.54 0.02
CA ILE A 78 -6.22 -6.66 -1.24
C ILE A 78 -6.99 -7.97 -1.21
N ASP A 79 -8.30 -7.92 -1.45
CA ASP A 79 -9.12 -9.07 -1.81
C ASP A 79 -9.78 -8.79 -3.16
N GLN A 80 -9.52 -9.66 -4.13
CA GLN A 80 -9.86 -9.44 -5.54
C GLN A 80 -9.30 -8.10 -6.05
N ASN A 81 -10.15 -7.08 -6.16
CA ASN A 81 -9.78 -5.71 -6.55
C ASN A 81 -10.18 -4.68 -5.50
N ILE A 82 -10.50 -5.09 -4.27
CA ILE A 82 -10.83 -4.19 -3.17
C ILE A 82 -9.65 -4.14 -2.21
N ILE A 83 -9.14 -2.94 -1.96
CA ILE A 83 -8.27 -2.65 -0.83
C ILE A 83 -9.18 -2.30 0.33
N LEU A 84 -9.15 -3.06 1.42
CA LEU A 84 -9.80 -2.69 2.67
C LEU A 84 -8.73 -2.55 3.74
N GLY A 85 -8.70 -1.41 4.43
CA GLY A 85 -7.68 -1.14 5.42
C GLY A 85 -8.07 -0.13 6.47
N THR A 86 -7.16 0.04 7.41
CA THR A 86 -7.29 0.99 8.51
C THR A 86 -6.45 2.22 8.18
N TYR A 87 -7.11 3.38 8.21
CA TYR A 87 -6.50 4.69 8.20
C TYR A 87 -6.36 5.19 9.65
N THR A 88 -5.13 5.40 10.10
CA THR A 88 -4.81 5.89 11.45
C THR A 88 -4.28 7.32 11.36
N PHE A 89 -4.92 8.24 12.07
CA PHE A 89 -4.64 9.67 12.00
C PHE A 89 -4.72 10.32 13.38
N ILE A 90 -4.08 11.48 13.52
CA ILE A 90 -4.15 12.30 14.75
C ILE A 90 -5.11 13.45 14.50
N SER A 91 -6.11 13.58 15.36
CA SER A 91 -7.03 14.71 15.42
C SER A 91 -6.96 15.32 16.81
N GLU A 92 -6.68 16.62 16.92
CA GLU A 92 -6.60 17.33 18.21
C GLU A 92 -5.63 16.65 19.23
N GLY A 93 -4.54 16.06 18.74
CA GLY A 93 -3.57 15.34 19.57
C GLY A 93 -4.01 13.92 19.97
N ILE A 94 -5.14 13.45 19.45
CA ILE A 94 -5.70 12.13 19.74
C ILE A 94 -5.60 11.23 18.50
N GLU A 95 -4.92 10.09 18.65
CA GLU A 95 -4.93 9.03 17.63
C GLU A 95 -6.33 8.40 17.50
N SER A 96 -6.83 8.35 16.27
CA SER A 96 -8.11 7.76 15.88
C SER A 96 -7.95 6.90 14.63
N THR A 97 -8.88 5.97 14.41
CA THR A 97 -8.86 5.08 13.23
C THR A 97 -10.18 5.08 12.47
N ARG A 98 -10.08 4.97 11.15
CA ARG A 98 -11.22 4.81 10.22
C ARG A 98 -10.91 3.66 9.27
N GLN A 99 -11.86 2.76 9.05
CA GLN A 99 -11.77 1.86 7.90
C GLN A 99 -12.02 2.61 6.61
N VAL A 100 -11.17 2.39 5.61
CA VAL A 100 -11.27 2.95 4.27
C VAL A 100 -11.15 1.81 3.28
N ALA A 101 -11.99 1.85 2.25
CA ALA A 101 -11.96 0.89 1.16
C ALA A 101 -11.75 1.57 -0.18
N PHE A 102 -10.96 0.97 -1.05
CA PHE A 102 -10.79 1.41 -2.43
C PHE A 102 -11.05 0.25 -3.38
N LYS A 103 -11.91 0.45 -4.38
CA LYS A 103 -11.97 -0.42 -5.54
C LYS A 103 -10.89 -0.02 -6.54
N ILE A 104 -10.08 -0.98 -6.93
CA ILE A 104 -9.02 -0.83 -7.92
C ILE A 104 -9.63 -0.96 -9.32
N ASP A 105 -9.40 0.03 -10.17
CA ASP A 105 -9.82 0.04 -11.57
C ASP A 105 -8.71 0.63 -12.45
N GLY A 106 -7.78 -0.23 -12.89
CA GLY A 106 -6.59 0.18 -13.62
C GLY A 106 -5.69 1.09 -12.78
N ASP A 107 -5.47 2.32 -13.25
CA ASP A 107 -4.68 3.34 -12.54
C ASP A 107 -5.55 4.22 -11.59
N GLN A 108 -6.79 3.79 -11.31
CA GLN A 108 -7.72 4.50 -10.42
C GLN A 108 -8.04 3.71 -9.14
N LEU A 109 -8.31 4.45 -8.06
CA LEU A 109 -8.81 3.96 -6.79
C LEU A 109 -10.11 4.68 -6.46
N ILE A 110 -11.23 3.97 -6.53
CA ILE A 110 -12.56 4.50 -6.24
C ILE A 110 -12.85 4.25 -4.76
N GLU A 111 -13.06 5.30 -3.95
CA GLU A 111 -13.39 5.14 -2.53
C GLU A 111 -14.78 4.50 -2.36
N GLY A 112 -14.87 3.56 -1.42
CA GLY A 112 -16.12 2.91 -1.05
C GLY A 112 -16.76 3.56 0.17
N PHE A 113 -18.07 3.82 0.09
CA PHE A 113 -18.86 4.41 1.17
C PHE A 113 -19.97 3.46 1.62
N GLY A 114 -20.29 3.47 2.91
CA GLY A 114 -21.37 2.67 3.46
C GLY A 114 -21.63 2.99 4.92
N GLU A 115 -22.57 2.28 5.52
CA GLU A 115 -22.88 2.46 6.94
C GLU A 115 -21.68 2.11 7.82
N VAL A 116 -21.41 2.97 8.79
CA VAL A 116 -20.34 2.78 9.77
C VAL A 116 -20.90 2.60 11.17
N THR A 117 -20.12 1.94 12.01
CA THR A 117 -20.29 1.91 13.47
C THR A 117 -19.06 2.54 14.13
N SER A 118 -19.28 3.15 15.28
CA SER A 118 -18.22 3.79 16.06
C SER A 118 -18.09 3.12 17.42
N SER A 119 -16.84 2.89 17.84
CA SER A 119 -16.50 2.43 19.18
C SER A 119 -15.31 3.24 19.68
N GLY A 120 -15.60 4.24 20.52
CA GLY A 120 -14.60 5.19 21.00
C GLY A 120 -13.95 5.96 19.85
N LYS A 121 -12.66 5.72 19.62
CA LYS A 121 -11.83 6.42 18.61
C LYS A 121 -11.71 5.64 17.30
N MET A 122 -12.51 4.59 17.13
CA MET A 122 -12.48 3.69 15.99
C MET A 122 -13.79 3.77 15.22
N MET A 123 -13.73 4.03 13.92
CA MET A 123 -14.85 3.93 13.00
C MET A 123 -14.61 2.79 12.01
N ALA A 124 -15.57 1.89 11.89
CA ALA A 124 -15.49 0.72 11.01
C ALA A 124 -16.78 0.58 10.20
N PHE A 125 -16.71 -0.03 9.02
CA PHE A 125 -17.91 -0.35 8.24
C PHE A 125 -18.74 -1.40 8.98
N LYS A 126 -20.08 -1.26 8.98
CA LYS A 126 -20.97 -2.30 9.51
C LYS A 126 -20.90 -3.57 8.66
N ASN A 127 -20.86 -3.41 7.35
CA ASN A 127 -20.69 -4.49 6.38
C ASN A 127 -19.86 -4.01 5.19
N ALA A 128 -18.65 -4.56 5.03
CA ALA A 128 -17.76 -4.21 3.91
C ALA A 128 -18.28 -4.71 2.55
N SER A 129 -19.18 -5.69 2.52
CA SER A 129 -19.76 -6.19 1.27
C SER A 129 -20.85 -5.28 0.70
N ASP A 130 -21.37 -4.35 1.51
CA ASP A 130 -22.45 -3.42 1.14
C ASP A 130 -21.91 -2.04 0.72
N LEU A 131 -20.60 -1.91 0.55
CA LEU A 131 -19.98 -0.64 0.16
C LEU A 131 -20.37 -0.24 -1.26
N ASN A 132 -20.74 1.03 -1.40
CA ASN A 132 -21.04 1.67 -2.68
C ASN A 132 -19.78 2.35 -3.21
N TYR A 133 -19.41 2.01 -4.44
CA TYR A 133 -18.29 2.60 -5.20
C TYR A 133 -18.86 3.43 -6.36
N ASN A 134 -19.49 4.55 -6.03
CA ASN A 134 -20.24 5.38 -6.98
C ASN A 134 -19.35 6.25 -7.89
N GLY A 135 -18.06 6.38 -7.58
CA GLY A 135 -17.10 7.15 -8.36
C GLY A 135 -16.93 8.61 -7.90
N ASP A 136 -17.67 9.06 -6.89
CA ASP A 136 -17.61 10.45 -6.42
C ASP A 136 -16.18 10.85 -6.01
N ILE A 137 -15.49 9.94 -5.31
CA ILE A 137 -14.09 10.09 -4.96
C ILE A 137 -13.29 9.02 -5.71
N THR A 138 -12.65 9.44 -6.80
CA THR A 138 -11.81 8.58 -7.64
C THR A 138 -10.38 9.12 -7.71
N LEU A 139 -9.46 8.48 -7.01
CA LEU A 139 -8.06 8.88 -6.98
C LEU A 139 -7.34 8.28 -8.19
N THR A 140 -6.72 9.12 -9.00
CA THR A 140 -5.99 8.71 -10.21
C THR A 140 -4.49 8.73 -9.96
N LYS A 141 -3.79 7.72 -10.45
CA LYS A 141 -2.34 7.62 -10.36
C LYS A 141 -1.64 8.82 -11.00
N ASN A 142 -0.58 9.29 -10.33
CA ASN A 142 0.21 10.46 -10.67
C ASN A 142 -0.56 11.79 -10.69
N GLN A 143 -1.77 11.86 -10.08
CA GLN A 143 -2.60 13.07 -10.01
C GLN A 143 -2.72 13.63 -8.58
N CYS A 144 -1.67 13.49 -7.76
CA CYS A 144 -1.69 14.02 -6.40
C CYS A 144 -1.69 15.54 -6.36
N ALA A 145 -2.48 16.10 -5.45
CA ALA A 145 -2.39 17.50 -5.09
C ALA A 145 -1.03 17.77 -4.43
N ASN A 146 -0.30 18.74 -4.98
CA ASN A 146 0.97 19.24 -4.42
C ASN A 146 0.72 20.16 -3.22
#